data_AF-A0A2E4RGH3-F1
#
_entry.id   AF-A0A2E4RGH3-F1
#
_cell.length_a   1.000
_cell.length_b   1.000
_cell.length_c   1.000
_cell.angle_alpha   90.00
_cell.angle_beta   90.00
_cell.angle_gamma   90.00
#
_symmetry.space_group_name_H-M   'P 1'
#
loop_
_entity.id
_entity.type
_entity.pdbx_description
1 polymer ?
#
loop_
_entity_poly.entity_id
_entity_poly.type
_entity_poly.pdbx_seq_one_letter_code
_entity_poly.pdbx_strand_id
1 'polypeptide(L)'
;MGVFLLVIFVTPLLTPTVIADWDDDNWLWNLIGPERLEHGDEFACHGYEGVNINNENSVIQSCKDYLSEHTNSSRWGKDAISFGVPESITNDTISSLKESGFLIIGDNLITETDDFFVIQRNGGSLEKNVADISLLESAEKDSLISIYWEARIFDLKVREDKPAIEFLEDQNVWYTTWGEWYNHNISSSRILVESYNSTINLQLPEDPKSSWIVPGSLIINTDTSISTINYENGDDFPLLSEDSKSLQEGWRLVDDGIIVSIHPGNEVVINFEENMSYTYNPLKTFNDLHHSVTVVGHHVKNLHEWASDFYDSPLIFTWLIERPAALEMDWRLPIIAIGVLIATPLTIKWLVARDEKLRES
;
A
#
# COMPACT_ATOMS: atom_id res chain seq x y z
N MET A 1 -23.24 52.00 8.56
CA MET A 1 -23.74 50.70 9.07
C MET A 1 -23.95 49.69 7.95
N GLY A 2 -24.85 49.92 6.99
CA GLY A 2 -25.13 48.96 5.90
C GLY A 2 -23.94 48.59 5.00
N VAL A 3 -23.11 49.55 4.60
CA VAL A 3 -21.90 49.27 3.80
C VAL A 3 -20.85 48.48 4.59
N PHE A 4 -20.77 48.70 5.90
CA PHE A 4 -19.83 48.00 6.77
C PHE A 4 -20.25 46.54 6.98
N LEU A 5 -21.55 46.30 7.17
CA LEU A 5 -22.13 44.94 7.18
C LEU A 5 -21.96 44.25 5.83
N LEU A 6 -22.16 44.94 4.72
CA LEU A 6 -21.96 44.38 3.38
C LEU A 6 -20.51 43.97 3.16
N VAL A 7 -19.54 44.77 3.60
CA VAL A 7 -18.12 44.40 3.54
C VAL A 7 -17.82 43.18 4.43
N ILE A 8 -18.43 43.06 5.62
CA ILE A 8 -18.28 41.90 6.50
C ILE A 8 -18.93 40.63 5.91
N PHE A 9 -20.05 40.75 5.18
CA PHE A 9 -20.70 39.61 4.51
C PHE A 9 -20.04 39.22 3.19
N VAL A 10 -19.39 40.16 2.51
CA VAL A 10 -18.71 39.92 1.23
C VAL A 10 -17.25 39.53 1.42
N THR A 11 -16.62 39.85 2.55
CA THR A 11 -15.23 39.43 2.85
C THR A 11 -15.06 37.91 2.83
N PRO A 12 -15.93 37.07 3.40
CA PRO A 12 -15.83 35.61 3.29
C PRO A 12 -15.95 35.07 1.85
N LEU A 13 -16.57 35.83 0.94
CA LEU A 13 -16.74 35.49 -0.48
C LEU A 13 -15.54 35.91 -1.33
N LEU A 14 -14.69 36.81 -0.82
CA LEU A 14 -13.52 37.36 -1.51
C LEU A 14 -12.20 36.96 -0.87
N THR A 15 -12.20 36.53 0.40
CA THR A 15 -11.11 35.71 0.91
C THR A 15 -11.07 34.47 0.04
N PRO A 16 -9.89 34.03 -0.45
CA PRO A 16 -9.79 32.62 -0.79
C PRO A 16 -10.34 31.92 0.44
N THR A 17 -11.36 31.07 0.25
CA THR A 17 -11.76 30.17 1.30
C THR A 17 -10.45 29.68 1.90
N VAL A 18 -10.25 29.88 3.20
CA VAL A 18 -9.38 28.96 3.90
C VAL A 18 -10.16 27.65 3.81
N ILE A 19 -10.07 27.06 2.61
CA ILE A 19 -10.14 25.65 2.35
C ILE A 19 -9.02 25.22 3.29
N ALA A 20 -9.39 24.87 4.53
CA ALA A 20 -8.71 23.74 5.11
C ALA A 20 -8.74 22.72 3.96
N ASP A 21 -7.59 22.40 3.38
CA ASP A 21 -7.41 21.39 2.34
C ASP A 21 -8.03 20.08 2.83
N TRP A 22 -9.35 20.02 2.73
CA TRP A 22 -10.11 18.81 2.51
C TRP A 22 -10.11 18.63 1.00
N ASP A 23 -8.91 18.53 0.41
CA ASP A 23 -8.81 17.54 -0.65
C ASP A 23 -9.23 16.24 0.03
N ASP A 24 -10.28 15.61 -0.49
CA ASP A 24 -10.93 14.42 0.09
C ASP A 24 -9.93 13.28 0.40
N ASP A 25 -8.71 13.39 -0.12
CA ASP A 25 -7.64 12.43 -0.03
C ASP A 25 -6.39 12.85 0.78
N ASN A 26 -6.43 13.96 1.53
CA ASN A 26 -5.29 14.42 2.37
C ASN A 26 -4.76 13.34 3.34
N TRP A 27 -5.60 12.35 3.66
CA TRP A 27 -5.23 11.18 4.44
C TRP A 27 -4.08 10.36 3.83
N LEU A 28 -3.95 10.35 2.50
CA LEU A 28 -3.00 9.52 1.74
C LEU A 28 -1.57 10.06 1.80
N TRP A 29 -1.38 11.38 1.79
CA TRP A 29 -0.02 11.96 1.71
C TRP A 29 0.40 12.77 2.94
N ASN A 30 -0.53 13.23 3.78
CA ASN A 30 -0.20 14.07 4.94
C ASN A 30 -0.61 13.48 6.30
N LEU A 31 -1.52 12.50 6.33
CA LEU A 31 -2.05 11.98 7.59
C LEU A 31 -1.54 10.56 7.88
N ILE A 32 -2.29 9.54 7.47
CA ILE A 32 -2.04 8.14 7.84
C ILE A 32 -1.17 7.43 6.81
N GLY A 33 -1.19 7.88 5.55
CA GLY A 33 -0.45 7.21 4.49
C GLY A 33 1.08 7.14 4.70
N PRO A 34 1.76 8.23 5.13
CA PRO A 34 3.19 8.17 5.43
C PRO A 34 3.55 7.17 6.53
N GLU A 35 2.74 7.09 7.59
CA GLU A 35 2.93 6.13 8.69
C GLU A 35 2.77 4.69 8.21
N ARG A 36 1.75 4.41 7.40
CA ARG A 36 1.52 3.09 6.83
C ARG A 36 2.62 2.69 5.82
N LEU A 37 3.12 3.63 5.03
CA LEU A 37 4.28 3.39 4.15
C LEU A 37 5.55 3.05 4.92
N GLU A 38 5.83 3.79 6.01
CA GLU A 38 6.98 3.51 6.87
C GLU A 38 6.84 2.14 7.54
N HIS A 39 5.62 1.74 7.91
CA HIS A 39 5.30 0.42 8.43
C HIS A 39 5.52 -0.72 7.40
N GLY A 40 5.56 -0.40 6.10
CA GLY A 40 5.82 -1.35 5.02
C GLY A 40 4.62 -1.63 4.11
N ASP A 41 3.52 -0.92 4.27
CA ASP A 41 2.35 -1.08 3.40
C ASP A 41 2.63 -0.64 1.96
N GLU A 42 1.78 -1.14 1.05
CA GLU A 42 1.74 -0.80 -0.35
C GLU A 42 0.44 -0.07 -0.69
N PHE A 43 0.56 1.00 -1.48
CA PHE A 43 -0.56 1.65 -2.15
C PHE A 43 -0.60 1.20 -3.61
N ALA A 44 -1.60 0.39 -3.91
CA ALA A 44 -1.87 -0.19 -5.20
C ALA A 44 -3.15 0.42 -5.80
N CYS A 45 -3.38 0.20 -7.09
CA CYS A 45 -4.51 0.79 -7.78
C CYS A 45 -5.75 -0.11 -7.82
N HIS A 46 -6.93 0.50 -7.76
CA HIS A 46 -8.20 -0.18 -7.99
C HIS A 46 -9.14 0.54 -8.96
N GLY A 47 -8.65 1.60 -9.62
CA GLY A 47 -9.47 2.41 -10.51
C GLY A 47 -10.25 3.48 -9.74
N TYR A 48 -11.43 3.83 -10.26
CA TYR A 48 -12.26 4.92 -9.73
C TYR A 48 -13.56 4.35 -9.20
N GLU A 49 -14.06 4.97 -8.14
CA GLU A 49 -15.32 4.58 -7.51
C GLU A 49 -16.46 4.51 -8.54
N GLY A 50 -17.12 3.35 -8.60
CA GLY A 50 -18.29 3.13 -9.47
C GLY A 50 -17.98 3.05 -10.96
N VAL A 51 -16.71 3.12 -11.36
CA VAL A 51 -16.29 3.03 -12.76
C VAL A 51 -15.76 1.63 -13.06
N ASN A 52 -16.34 0.97 -14.06
CA ASN A 52 -15.87 -0.33 -14.49
C ASN A 52 -14.69 -0.16 -15.47
N ILE A 53 -13.52 -0.64 -15.06
CA ILE A 53 -12.28 -0.56 -15.85
C ILE A 53 -12.38 -1.23 -17.23
N ASN A 54 -13.27 -2.22 -17.40
CA ASN A 54 -13.49 -2.88 -18.70
C ASN A 54 -14.21 -1.99 -19.72
N ASN A 55 -14.93 -0.98 -19.23
CA ASN A 55 -15.65 -0.02 -20.07
C ASN A 55 -14.84 1.27 -20.26
N GLU A 56 -14.08 1.68 -19.25
CA GLU A 56 -13.33 2.94 -19.23
C GLU A 56 -11.87 2.71 -18.85
N ASN A 57 -11.06 2.15 -19.77
CA ASN A 57 -9.67 1.81 -19.50
C ASN A 57 -8.78 2.99 -19.11
N SER A 58 -9.15 4.23 -19.45
CA SER A 58 -8.39 5.43 -19.10
C SER A 58 -8.22 5.62 -17.59
N VAL A 59 -9.10 5.05 -16.77
CA VAL A 59 -8.97 5.15 -15.30
C VAL A 59 -7.78 4.37 -14.75
N ILE A 60 -7.24 3.41 -15.51
CA ILE A 60 -6.08 2.60 -15.11
C ILE A 60 -4.84 3.49 -14.98
N GLN A 61 -4.50 4.22 -16.04
CA GLN A 61 -3.39 5.18 -16.02
C GLN A 61 -3.70 6.33 -15.05
N SER A 62 -4.94 6.82 -15.04
CA SER A 62 -5.33 7.93 -14.16
C SER A 62 -5.15 7.60 -12.67
N CYS A 63 -5.42 6.36 -12.26
CA CYS A 63 -5.13 5.91 -10.89
C CYS A 63 -3.63 5.93 -10.58
N LYS A 64 -2.80 5.46 -11.52
CA LYS A 64 -1.35 5.46 -11.34
C LYS A 64 -0.78 6.87 -11.23
N ASP A 65 -1.25 7.77 -12.09
CA ASP A 65 -0.89 9.19 -12.06
C ASP A 65 -1.27 9.80 -10.72
N TYR A 66 -2.50 9.54 -10.28
CA TYR A 66 -3.01 10.00 -8.99
C TYR A 66 -2.11 9.56 -7.81
N LEU A 67 -1.77 8.27 -7.69
CA LEU A 67 -0.87 7.82 -6.63
C LEU A 67 0.52 8.48 -6.74
N SER A 68 1.08 8.50 -7.94
CA SER A 68 2.44 9.00 -8.21
C SER A 68 2.60 10.51 -7.99
N GLU A 69 1.52 11.28 -8.10
CA GLU A 69 1.51 12.72 -7.82
C GLU A 69 1.49 13.03 -6.33
N HIS A 70 0.93 12.14 -5.50
CA HIS A 70 0.66 12.42 -4.10
C HIS A 70 1.57 11.67 -3.13
N THR A 71 1.98 10.44 -3.46
CA THR A 71 2.73 9.58 -2.54
C THR A 71 3.62 8.57 -3.27
N ASN A 72 4.52 7.92 -2.53
CA ASN A 72 5.15 6.70 -3.01
C ASN A 72 4.16 5.53 -2.86
N SER A 73 4.29 4.53 -3.73
CA SER A 73 3.47 3.32 -3.66
C SER A 73 3.98 2.33 -2.63
N SER A 74 5.25 2.41 -2.26
CA SER A 74 5.86 1.64 -1.16
C SER A 74 7.09 2.39 -0.64
N ARG A 75 7.57 2.03 0.55
CA ARG A 75 8.91 2.45 1.02
C ARG A 75 10.03 2.03 0.06
N TRP A 76 9.78 1.04 -0.80
CA TRP A 76 10.74 0.54 -1.78
C TRP A 76 10.73 1.26 -3.12
N GLY A 77 9.68 1.98 -3.45
CA GLY A 77 9.55 2.57 -4.77
C GLY A 77 8.32 3.47 -4.93
N LYS A 78 8.47 4.44 -5.81
CA LYS A 78 7.43 5.44 -6.07
C LYS A 78 6.27 4.87 -6.89
N ASP A 79 6.60 4.12 -7.94
CA ASP A 79 5.61 3.74 -8.96
C ASP A 79 4.67 2.63 -8.47
N ALA A 80 3.38 2.78 -8.75
CA ALA A 80 2.41 1.72 -8.51
C ALA A 80 2.62 0.58 -9.52
N ILE A 81 2.87 -0.62 -9.02
CA ILE A 81 3.12 -1.83 -9.83
C ILE A 81 2.00 -2.86 -9.75
N SER A 82 1.09 -2.69 -8.78
CA SER A 82 -0.02 -3.60 -8.51
C SER A 82 -1.38 -2.97 -8.85
N PHE A 83 -2.28 -3.78 -9.40
CA PHE A 83 -3.66 -3.36 -9.70
C PHE A 83 -4.66 -4.45 -9.30
N GLY A 84 -5.61 -4.12 -8.43
CA GLY A 84 -6.74 -5.01 -8.11
C GLY A 84 -7.77 -4.98 -9.23
N VAL A 85 -8.12 -6.13 -9.79
CA VAL A 85 -9.01 -6.24 -10.95
C VAL A 85 -10.32 -6.97 -10.59
N PRO A 86 -11.42 -6.73 -11.31
CA PRO A 86 -12.62 -7.56 -11.18
C PRO A 86 -12.35 -9.00 -11.65
N GLU A 87 -13.28 -9.92 -11.35
CA GLU A 87 -13.15 -11.35 -11.69
C GLU A 87 -12.86 -11.64 -13.17
N SER A 88 -13.27 -10.75 -14.07
CA SER A 88 -12.98 -10.87 -15.50
C SER A 88 -12.57 -9.54 -16.11
N ILE A 89 -11.56 -9.58 -16.98
CA ILE A 89 -11.05 -8.43 -17.71
C ILE A 89 -11.04 -8.65 -19.22
N THR A 90 -11.24 -7.59 -19.99
CA THR A 90 -11.20 -7.62 -21.46
C THR A 90 -9.76 -7.53 -21.99
N ASN A 91 -9.55 -7.92 -23.26
CA ASN A 91 -8.23 -7.78 -23.91
C ASN A 91 -7.75 -6.32 -24.00
N ASP A 92 -8.69 -5.37 -24.14
CA ASP A 92 -8.38 -3.94 -24.14
C ASP A 92 -7.89 -3.49 -22.76
N THR A 93 -8.48 -4.04 -21.69
CA THR A 93 -8.05 -3.83 -20.30
C THR A 93 -6.68 -4.42 -20.02
N ILE A 94 -6.41 -5.64 -20.49
CA ILE A 94 -5.09 -6.26 -20.42
C ILE A 94 -4.03 -5.38 -21.10
N SER A 95 -4.32 -4.92 -22.33
CA SER A 95 -3.43 -4.02 -23.07
C SER A 95 -3.18 -2.72 -22.31
N SER A 96 -4.23 -2.12 -21.75
CA SER A 96 -4.14 -0.85 -21.01
C SER A 96 -3.36 -0.98 -19.70
N LEU A 97 -3.54 -2.07 -18.95
CA LEU A 97 -2.76 -2.39 -17.75
C LEU A 97 -1.27 -2.52 -18.07
N LYS A 98 -0.95 -3.21 -19.17
CA LYS A 98 0.42 -3.43 -19.64
C LYS A 98 1.08 -2.13 -20.11
N GLU A 99 0.36 -1.33 -20.90
CA GLU A 99 0.83 -0.02 -21.37
C GLU A 99 1.06 0.96 -20.21
N SER A 100 0.25 0.87 -19.16
CA SER A 100 0.42 1.65 -17.92
C SER A 100 1.56 1.12 -17.03
N GLY A 101 2.19 0.00 -17.40
CA GLY A 101 3.35 -0.56 -16.70
C GLY A 101 3.02 -1.24 -15.36
N PHE A 102 1.82 -1.80 -15.21
CA PHE A 102 1.53 -2.69 -14.08
C PHE A 102 2.20 -4.06 -14.30
N LEU A 103 2.68 -4.66 -13.22
CA LEU A 103 3.37 -5.96 -13.22
C LEU A 103 2.53 -7.03 -12.52
N ILE A 104 1.78 -6.61 -11.51
CA ILE A 104 1.00 -7.48 -10.64
C ILE A 104 -0.46 -7.12 -10.80
N ILE A 105 -1.28 -8.13 -10.99
CA ILE A 105 -2.73 -8.01 -10.92
C ILE A 105 -3.27 -9.08 -9.98
N GLY A 106 -4.44 -8.88 -9.41
CA GLY A 106 -4.92 -9.87 -8.48
C GLY A 106 -6.31 -9.65 -7.95
N ASP A 107 -6.55 -10.38 -6.87
CA ASP A 107 -7.82 -10.66 -6.21
C ASP A 107 -8.50 -11.94 -6.71
N ASN A 108 -9.67 -11.87 -7.35
CA ASN A 108 -10.46 -13.03 -7.78
C ASN A 108 -10.45 -13.20 -9.31
N LEU A 109 -9.35 -12.85 -9.98
CA LEU A 109 -9.25 -12.89 -11.43
C LEU A 109 -9.34 -14.32 -11.96
N ILE A 110 -10.35 -14.60 -12.80
CA ILE A 110 -10.55 -15.88 -13.48
C ILE A 110 -9.94 -15.85 -14.89
N THR A 111 -9.80 -14.67 -15.48
CA THR A 111 -9.17 -14.50 -16.80
C THR A 111 -7.71 -14.90 -16.76
N GLU A 112 -7.32 -15.88 -17.59
CA GLU A 112 -5.91 -16.27 -17.75
C GLU A 112 -5.12 -15.16 -18.47
N THR A 113 -4.01 -14.74 -17.86
CA THR A 113 -3.11 -13.71 -18.42
C THR A 113 -1.66 -14.10 -18.19
N ASP A 114 -0.89 -14.31 -19.26
CA ASP A 114 0.52 -14.68 -19.16
C ASP A 114 1.46 -13.48 -18.95
N ASP A 115 0.97 -12.27 -19.20
CA ASP A 115 1.76 -11.03 -19.16
C ASP A 115 1.96 -10.46 -17.75
N PHE A 116 1.21 -10.93 -16.76
CA PHE A 116 1.21 -10.39 -15.39
C PHE A 116 1.51 -11.46 -14.37
N PHE A 117 2.05 -11.04 -13.23
CA PHE A 117 2.07 -11.86 -12.04
C PHE A 117 0.70 -11.78 -11.37
N VAL A 118 -0.05 -12.89 -11.38
CA VAL A 118 -1.41 -12.93 -10.83
C VAL A 118 -1.41 -13.42 -9.39
N ILE A 119 -1.88 -12.59 -8.46
CA ILE A 119 -2.08 -12.97 -7.05
C ILE A 119 -3.55 -13.23 -6.78
N GLN A 120 -3.85 -14.47 -6.39
CA GLN A 120 -5.21 -14.90 -6.09
C GLN A 120 -5.53 -14.71 -4.60
N ARG A 121 -6.78 -14.36 -4.30
CA ARG A 121 -7.32 -14.42 -2.94
C ARG A 121 -7.41 -15.87 -2.48
N ASN A 122 -6.43 -16.30 -1.70
CA ASN A 122 -6.31 -17.67 -1.21
C ASN A 122 -6.29 -17.77 0.33
N GLY A 123 -6.41 -16.65 1.05
CA GLY A 123 -6.39 -16.58 2.51
C GLY A 123 -7.75 -16.29 3.17
N GLY A 124 -8.84 -16.25 2.40
CA GLY A 124 -10.17 -15.93 2.93
C GLY A 124 -10.38 -14.43 3.15
N SER A 125 -11.00 -14.06 4.28
CA SER A 125 -11.39 -12.68 4.62
C SER A 125 -11.15 -12.39 6.10
N LEU A 126 -10.85 -11.14 6.48
CA LEU A 126 -10.81 -10.69 7.88
C LEU A 126 -12.17 -10.20 8.39
N GLU A 127 -13.23 -10.32 7.60
CA GLU A 127 -14.57 -9.92 7.98
C GLU A 127 -15.21 -10.92 8.94
N LYS A 128 -15.94 -10.40 9.92
CA LYS A 128 -16.53 -11.20 11.00
C LYS A 128 -17.51 -12.25 10.45
N ASN A 129 -17.31 -13.50 10.89
CA ASN A 129 -18.04 -14.69 10.44
C ASN A 129 -17.77 -15.12 8.99
N VAL A 130 -16.80 -14.51 8.30
CA VAL A 130 -16.34 -14.90 6.96
C VAL A 130 -14.93 -15.50 7.02
N ALA A 131 -14.14 -15.10 8.02
CA ALA A 131 -12.79 -15.61 8.23
C ALA A 131 -12.71 -17.14 8.34
N ASP A 132 -11.71 -17.70 7.65
CA ASP A 132 -11.43 -19.14 7.62
C ASP A 132 -10.03 -19.40 8.15
N ILE A 133 -9.92 -19.60 9.47
CA ILE A 133 -8.66 -19.90 10.15
C ILE A 133 -8.06 -21.21 9.61
N SER A 134 -8.88 -22.18 9.21
CA SER A 134 -8.39 -23.47 8.72
C SER A 134 -7.67 -23.34 7.38
N LEU A 135 -8.10 -22.40 6.54
CA LEU A 135 -7.42 -22.05 5.30
C LEU A 135 -6.03 -21.45 5.59
N LEU A 136 -5.95 -20.57 6.58
CA LEU A 136 -4.69 -19.94 7.02
C LEU A 136 -3.69 -20.96 7.60
N GLU A 137 -4.18 -21.93 8.39
CA GLU A 137 -3.35 -23.03 8.93
C GLU A 137 -2.81 -23.97 7.84
N SER A 138 -3.50 -24.08 6.71
CA SER A 138 -3.15 -24.99 5.62
C SER A 138 -2.15 -24.42 4.61
N ALA A 139 -1.62 -23.22 4.86
CA ALA A 139 -0.68 -22.53 3.98
C ALA A 139 0.56 -23.38 3.69
N GLU A 140 0.94 -23.49 2.41
CA GLU A 140 2.15 -24.20 2.01
C GLU A 140 3.41 -23.42 2.37
N LYS A 141 4.53 -24.11 2.63
CA LYS A 141 5.82 -23.44 2.85
C LYS A 141 6.19 -22.63 1.60
N ASP A 142 6.79 -21.45 1.82
CA ASP A 142 7.27 -20.55 0.78
C ASP A 142 6.18 -19.99 -0.15
N SER A 143 4.92 -19.98 0.30
CA SER A 143 3.77 -19.42 -0.41
C SER A 143 3.43 -18.00 0.06
N LEU A 144 2.59 -17.31 -0.71
CA LEU A 144 1.94 -16.06 -0.34
C LEU A 144 0.46 -16.32 -0.08
N ILE A 145 0.00 -15.92 1.10
CA ILE A 145 -1.40 -15.94 1.51
C ILE A 145 -1.96 -14.52 1.44
N SER A 146 -2.90 -14.31 0.53
CA SER A 146 -3.55 -13.04 0.26
C SER A 146 -4.97 -13.05 0.85
N ILE A 147 -5.16 -12.24 1.88
CA ILE A 147 -6.39 -12.20 2.70
C ILE A 147 -7.20 -10.95 2.34
N TYR A 148 -8.51 -11.09 2.16
CA TYR A 148 -9.39 -9.97 1.86
C TYR A 148 -9.74 -9.13 3.09
N TRP A 149 -9.78 -7.82 2.91
CA TRP A 149 -10.36 -6.88 3.86
C TRP A 149 -11.10 -5.75 3.14
N GLU A 150 -12.32 -5.45 3.56
CA GLU A 150 -13.07 -4.27 3.14
C GLU A 150 -13.69 -3.63 4.38
N ALA A 151 -13.34 -2.38 4.67
CA ALA A 151 -13.81 -1.73 5.89
C ALA A 151 -15.27 -1.26 5.79
N ARG A 152 -15.78 -1.05 4.58
CA ARG A 152 -17.15 -0.59 4.34
C ARG A 152 -17.75 -1.17 3.08
N ILE A 153 -19.01 -1.59 3.20
CA ILE A 153 -19.85 -1.93 2.05
C ILE A 153 -20.99 -0.91 2.01
N PHE A 154 -21.01 -0.07 0.98
CA PHE A 154 -21.82 1.15 0.94
C PHE A 154 -21.57 2.02 2.19
N ASP A 155 -22.61 2.41 2.93
CA ASP A 155 -22.49 3.24 4.13
C ASP A 155 -22.24 2.43 5.42
N LEU A 156 -22.15 1.10 5.34
CA LEU A 156 -22.06 0.22 6.51
C LEU A 156 -20.62 -0.12 6.83
N LYS A 157 -20.18 0.20 8.05
CA LYS A 157 -18.90 -0.32 8.59
C LYS A 157 -18.97 -1.83 8.72
N VAL A 158 -18.04 -2.52 8.07
CA VAL A 158 -17.82 -3.96 8.20
C VAL A 158 -17.11 -4.21 9.52
N ARG A 159 -17.47 -5.31 10.20
CA ARG A 159 -16.83 -5.70 11.45
C ARG A 159 -15.72 -6.68 11.16
N GLU A 160 -14.59 -6.46 11.80
CA GLU A 160 -13.42 -7.31 11.80
C GLU A 160 -13.61 -8.58 12.65
N ASP A 161 -12.95 -9.66 12.24
CA ASP A 161 -12.84 -10.91 12.99
C ASP A 161 -11.60 -10.87 13.88
N LYS A 162 -11.72 -10.28 15.07
CA LYS A 162 -10.59 -10.14 16.02
C LYS A 162 -9.86 -11.47 16.31
N PRO A 163 -10.56 -12.60 16.54
CA PRO A 163 -9.87 -13.89 16.69
C PRO A 163 -8.99 -14.27 15.49
N ALA A 164 -9.41 -13.97 14.25
CA ALA A 164 -8.60 -14.25 13.07
C ALA A 164 -7.37 -13.34 12.99
N ILE A 165 -7.52 -12.06 13.36
CA ILE A 165 -6.40 -11.10 13.43
C ILE A 165 -5.39 -11.54 14.49
N GLU A 166 -5.84 -11.80 15.72
CA GLU A 166 -5.00 -12.29 16.82
C GLU A 166 -4.26 -13.58 16.42
N PHE A 167 -4.96 -14.51 15.77
CA PHE A 167 -4.35 -15.73 15.26
C PHE A 167 -3.20 -15.46 14.27
N LEU A 168 -3.38 -14.53 13.33
CA LEU A 168 -2.37 -14.16 12.33
C LEU A 168 -1.16 -13.46 12.95
N GLU A 169 -1.39 -12.60 13.93
CA GLU A 169 -0.33 -11.86 14.66
C GLU A 169 0.57 -12.81 15.46
N ASP A 170 0.02 -13.92 15.94
CA ASP A 170 0.74 -14.95 16.70
C ASP A 170 1.53 -15.94 15.81
N GLN A 171 1.31 -15.96 14.48
CA GLN A 171 2.01 -16.90 13.58
C GLN A 171 3.46 -16.50 13.28
N ASN A 172 4.33 -17.49 13.08
CA ASN A 172 5.70 -17.27 12.60
C ASN A 172 5.76 -17.12 11.06
N VAL A 173 5.28 -15.99 10.57
CA VAL A 173 5.09 -15.70 9.13
C VAL A 173 5.67 -14.34 8.76
N TRP A 174 5.98 -14.17 7.48
CA TRP A 174 6.43 -12.89 6.93
C TRP A 174 5.23 -12.01 6.58
N TYR A 175 5.08 -10.86 7.22
CA TYR A 175 4.11 -9.85 6.81
C TYR A 175 4.67 -9.03 5.64
N THR A 176 3.93 -8.97 4.55
CA THR A 176 4.42 -8.38 3.30
C THR A 176 3.28 -7.81 2.44
N THR A 177 3.63 -7.26 1.29
CA THR A 177 2.71 -6.77 0.26
C THR A 177 2.86 -7.58 -1.02
N TRP A 178 1.93 -7.39 -1.96
CA TRP A 178 2.03 -7.99 -3.30
C TRP A 178 3.35 -7.64 -3.99
N GLY A 179 3.68 -6.35 -4.02
CA GLY A 179 4.90 -5.84 -4.65
C GLY A 179 6.18 -6.20 -3.91
N GLU A 180 6.17 -6.20 -2.58
CA GLU A 180 7.35 -6.57 -1.78
C GLU A 180 7.67 -8.05 -1.97
N TRP A 181 6.67 -8.95 -1.89
CA TRP A 181 6.86 -10.38 -2.11
C TRP A 181 7.36 -10.70 -3.54
N TYR A 182 6.76 -10.07 -4.56
CA TYR A 182 7.14 -10.26 -5.95
C TYR A 182 8.60 -9.84 -6.21
N ASN A 183 8.98 -8.64 -5.77
CA ASN A 183 10.32 -8.11 -6.02
C ASN A 183 11.38 -8.75 -5.12
N HIS A 184 11.05 -9.17 -3.90
CA HIS A 184 11.97 -9.93 -3.04
C HIS A 184 12.44 -11.19 -3.74
N ASN A 185 11.53 -11.97 -4.35
CA ASN A 185 11.88 -13.21 -5.04
C ASN A 185 12.83 -12.94 -6.24
N ILE A 186 12.58 -11.87 -7.00
CA ILE A 186 13.46 -11.43 -8.09
C ILE A 186 14.83 -11.04 -7.53
N SER A 187 14.87 -10.19 -6.50
CA SER A 187 16.09 -9.73 -5.85
C SER A 187 16.91 -10.89 -5.29
N SER A 188 16.28 -11.82 -4.58
CA SER A 188 16.91 -13.03 -4.03
C SER A 188 17.58 -13.86 -5.12
N SER A 189 16.94 -14.02 -6.28
CA SER A 189 17.49 -14.78 -7.41
C SER A 189 18.67 -14.11 -8.11
N ARG A 190 18.85 -12.81 -7.91
CA ARG A 190 19.89 -11.98 -8.54
C ARG A 190 21.14 -11.78 -7.69
N ILE A 191 21.14 -12.25 -6.44
CA ILE A 191 22.30 -12.08 -5.56
C ILE A 191 23.48 -12.86 -6.16
N LEU A 192 24.56 -12.13 -6.41
CA LEU A 192 25.83 -12.66 -6.88
C LEU A 192 26.64 -13.12 -5.68
N VAL A 193 27.19 -14.33 -5.78
CA VAL A 193 27.98 -14.96 -4.71
C VAL A 193 29.34 -15.30 -5.27
N GLU A 194 30.38 -14.62 -4.79
CA GLU A 194 31.78 -14.89 -5.11
C GLU A 194 32.50 -15.35 -3.85
N SER A 195 33.45 -16.29 -3.96
CA SER A 195 34.21 -16.76 -2.81
C SER A 195 35.70 -16.86 -3.11
N TYR A 196 36.48 -16.60 -2.07
CA TYR A 196 37.93 -16.72 -2.09
C TYR A 196 38.45 -17.13 -0.71
N ASN A 197 39.08 -18.30 -0.63
CA ASN A 197 39.62 -18.89 0.60
C ASN A 197 38.58 -19.01 1.74
N SER A 198 38.66 -18.11 2.72
CA SER A 198 37.81 -18.05 3.90
C SER A 198 36.85 -16.85 3.88
N THR A 199 36.57 -16.31 2.69
CA THR A 199 35.71 -15.14 2.50
C THR A 199 34.66 -15.43 1.42
N ILE A 200 33.40 -15.05 1.70
CA ILE A 200 32.31 -14.97 0.73
C ILE A 200 31.94 -13.50 0.56
N ASN A 201 31.84 -13.07 -0.69
CA ASN A 201 31.35 -11.76 -1.08
C ASN A 201 29.97 -11.90 -1.72
N LEU A 202 29.01 -11.14 -1.19
CA LEU A 202 27.64 -11.11 -1.65
C LEU A 202 27.33 -9.74 -2.23
N GLN A 203 26.85 -9.69 -3.46
CA GLN A 203 26.49 -8.45 -4.11
C GLN A 203 25.08 -8.56 -4.69
N LEU A 204 24.23 -7.57 -4.45
CA LEU A 204 22.95 -7.44 -5.14
C LEU A 204 22.99 -6.18 -6.01
N PRO A 205 23.27 -6.28 -7.32
CA PRO A 205 23.28 -5.10 -8.18
C PRO A 205 21.89 -4.48 -8.29
N GLU A 206 21.81 -3.14 -8.35
CA GLU A 206 20.58 -2.44 -8.68
C GLU A 206 20.07 -2.86 -10.07
N ASP A 207 18.74 -2.94 -10.24
CA ASP A 207 18.12 -3.14 -11.54
C ASP A 207 17.58 -1.80 -12.06
N PRO A 208 18.17 -1.21 -13.12
CA PRO A 208 17.65 0.03 -13.69
C PRO A 208 16.27 -0.14 -14.33
N LYS A 209 15.79 -1.39 -14.51
CA LYS A 209 14.43 -1.68 -15.00
C LYS A 209 13.43 -1.91 -13.88
N SER A 210 13.88 -2.12 -12.64
CA SER A 210 12.97 -2.24 -11.51
C SER A 210 12.60 -0.85 -11.01
N SER A 211 11.31 -0.62 -10.79
CA SER A 211 10.84 0.60 -10.14
C SER A 211 11.01 0.57 -8.62
N TRP A 212 11.24 -0.62 -8.04
CA TRP A 212 11.34 -0.84 -6.59
C TRP A 212 12.71 -1.42 -6.20
N ILE A 213 13.26 -0.95 -5.08
CA ILE A 213 14.57 -1.36 -4.52
C ILE A 213 14.31 -2.26 -3.30
N VAL A 214 13.86 -3.50 -3.56
CA VAL A 214 13.49 -4.47 -2.52
C VAL A 214 14.68 -5.37 -2.17
N PRO A 215 15.01 -5.57 -0.87
CA PRO A 215 16.01 -6.54 -0.45
C PRO A 215 15.75 -7.96 -0.98
N GLY A 216 16.83 -8.68 -1.30
CA GLY A 216 16.79 -10.12 -1.55
C GLY A 216 17.39 -10.89 -0.37
N SER A 217 16.97 -12.14 -0.19
CA SER A 217 17.49 -13.03 0.85
C SER A 217 18.05 -14.32 0.27
N LEU A 218 19.09 -14.85 0.90
CA LEU A 218 19.61 -16.19 0.63
C LEU A 218 20.03 -16.87 1.93
N ILE A 219 20.08 -18.20 1.88
CA ILE A 219 20.72 -19.03 2.90
C ILE A 219 22.05 -19.54 2.35
N ILE A 220 23.11 -19.46 3.17
CA ILE A 220 24.40 -20.10 2.93
C ILE A 220 24.52 -21.23 3.94
N ASN A 221 24.66 -22.45 3.45
CA ASN A 221 24.89 -23.62 4.29
C ASN A 221 26.37 -23.92 4.40
N THR A 222 26.87 -24.01 5.63
CA THR A 222 28.27 -24.33 5.93
C THR A 222 28.43 -24.73 7.39
N ASP A 223 29.34 -25.66 7.66
CA ASP A 223 29.71 -26.09 9.02
C ASP A 223 30.82 -25.21 9.62
N THR A 224 31.29 -24.20 8.88
CA THR A 224 32.44 -23.37 9.27
C THR A 224 31.99 -22.18 10.10
N SER A 225 32.68 -21.92 11.21
CA SER A 225 32.37 -20.77 12.06
C SER A 225 32.66 -19.44 11.37
N ILE A 226 31.72 -18.51 11.51
CA ILE A 226 31.81 -17.14 10.98
C ILE A 226 32.64 -16.29 11.94
N SER A 227 33.58 -15.51 11.41
CA SER A 227 34.38 -14.57 12.18
C SER A 227 33.76 -13.17 12.18
N THR A 228 33.42 -12.63 11.01
CA THR A 228 32.84 -11.27 10.85
C THR A 228 31.93 -11.18 9.62
N ILE A 229 30.97 -10.26 9.66
CA ILE A 229 30.09 -9.92 8.54
C ILE A 229 29.93 -8.42 8.51
N ASN A 230 30.46 -7.82 7.46
CA ASN A 230 30.52 -6.38 7.31
C ASN A 230 30.06 -5.99 5.90
N TYR A 231 29.65 -4.74 5.74
CA TYR A 231 29.61 -4.13 4.43
C TYR A 231 31.04 -4.04 3.84
N GLU A 232 31.16 -3.90 2.52
CA GLU A 232 32.46 -3.75 1.85
C GLU A 232 33.28 -2.56 2.40
N ASN A 233 32.60 -1.49 2.85
CA ASN A 233 33.23 -0.32 3.45
C ASN A 233 33.82 -0.56 4.85
N GLY A 234 33.58 -1.74 5.45
CA GLY A 234 34.06 -2.15 6.77
C GLY A 234 33.09 -1.88 7.93
N ASP A 235 31.92 -1.31 7.68
CA ASP A 235 30.88 -1.12 8.71
C ASP A 235 30.21 -2.46 9.06
N ASP A 236 29.80 -2.63 10.31
CA ASP A 236 29.13 -3.85 10.78
C ASP A 236 27.81 -4.07 10.03
N PHE A 237 27.58 -5.30 9.55
CA PHE A 237 26.32 -5.67 8.92
C PHE A 237 25.26 -5.98 10.00
N PRO A 238 24.03 -5.45 9.91
CA PRO A 238 23.06 -5.52 10.99
C PRO A 238 22.62 -6.96 11.30
N LEU A 239 22.48 -7.28 12.59
CA LEU A 239 21.97 -8.58 13.05
C LEU A 239 20.44 -8.61 12.99
N LEU A 240 19.88 -9.65 12.39
CA LEU A 240 18.44 -9.92 12.34
C LEU A 240 18.01 -10.73 13.56
N SER A 241 16.87 -10.32 14.14
CA SER A 241 16.16 -11.16 15.10
C SER A 241 15.42 -12.29 14.39
N GLU A 242 15.33 -13.46 15.01
CA GLU A 242 14.49 -14.57 14.55
C GLU A 242 13.01 -14.15 14.47
N ASP A 243 12.56 -13.29 15.38
CA ASP A 243 11.19 -12.78 15.44
C ASP A 243 10.92 -11.64 14.43
N SER A 244 11.89 -11.28 13.58
CA SER A 244 11.69 -10.24 12.57
C SER A 244 10.73 -10.75 11.49
N LYS A 245 9.51 -10.20 11.47
CA LYS A 245 8.44 -10.59 10.52
C LYS A 245 8.24 -9.61 9.37
N SER A 246 8.99 -8.51 9.32
CA SER A 246 8.92 -7.51 8.24
C SER A 246 10.27 -7.42 7.55
N LEU A 247 10.27 -7.32 6.22
CA LEU A 247 11.50 -7.35 5.43
C LEU A 247 12.46 -6.22 5.83
N GLN A 248 13.71 -6.57 6.08
CA GLN A 248 14.79 -5.65 6.36
C GLN A 248 16.14 -6.29 6.02
N GLU A 249 17.16 -5.46 5.84
CA GLU A 249 18.52 -5.92 5.61
C GLU A 249 19.15 -6.46 6.91
N GLY A 250 20.01 -7.46 6.76
CA GLY A 250 20.82 -7.99 7.84
C GLY A 250 21.06 -9.49 7.73
N TRP A 251 21.61 -10.06 8.79
CA TRP A 251 21.97 -11.47 8.83
C TRP A 251 21.62 -12.15 10.15
N ARG A 252 21.46 -13.48 10.14
CA ARG A 252 21.38 -14.27 11.36
C ARG A 252 21.90 -15.69 11.16
N LEU A 253 22.39 -16.29 12.24
CA LEU A 253 22.71 -17.72 12.24
C LEU A 253 21.44 -18.57 12.24
N VAL A 254 21.54 -19.71 11.58
CA VAL A 254 20.60 -20.83 11.62
C VAL A 254 21.37 -22.12 11.87
N ASP A 255 20.69 -23.18 12.25
CA ASP A 255 21.33 -24.47 12.56
C ASP A 255 22.26 -24.96 11.45
N ASP A 256 21.85 -24.76 10.19
CA ASP A 256 22.58 -25.24 9.01
C ASP A 256 23.42 -24.14 8.32
N GLY A 257 23.69 -23.01 8.97
CA GLY A 257 24.54 -21.94 8.42
C GLY A 257 24.05 -20.52 8.73
N ILE A 258 23.84 -19.71 7.70
CA ILE A 258 23.51 -18.29 7.83
C ILE A 258 22.47 -17.84 6.81
N ILE A 259 21.54 -17.01 7.26
CA ILE A 259 20.63 -16.27 6.39
C ILE A 259 21.15 -14.84 6.26
N VAL A 260 21.16 -14.33 5.04
CA VAL A 260 21.57 -12.95 4.72
C VAL A 260 20.50 -12.32 3.83
N SER A 261 20.02 -11.15 4.22
CA SER A 261 19.14 -10.30 3.42
C SER A 261 19.89 -9.02 3.08
N ILE A 262 19.99 -8.67 1.79
CA ILE A 262 20.85 -7.60 1.28
C ILE A 262 20.02 -6.64 0.42
N HIS A 263 20.25 -5.34 0.59
CA HIS A 263 19.66 -4.31 -0.27
C HIS A 263 20.30 -4.26 -1.66
N PRO A 264 19.53 -4.01 -2.73
CA PRO A 264 20.13 -3.69 -4.02
C PRO A 264 21.04 -2.46 -3.92
N GLY A 265 22.22 -2.56 -4.55
CA GLY A 265 23.31 -1.59 -4.45
C GLY A 265 24.35 -1.92 -3.39
N ASN A 266 24.04 -2.79 -2.42
CA ASN A 266 24.96 -3.15 -1.35
C ASN A 266 25.81 -4.38 -1.66
N GLU A 267 26.96 -4.43 -0.98
CA GLU A 267 27.93 -5.51 -1.02
C GLU A 267 28.32 -5.90 0.41
N VAL A 268 28.26 -7.20 0.71
CA VAL A 268 28.44 -7.77 2.05
C VAL A 268 29.54 -8.81 2.00
N VAL A 269 30.51 -8.66 2.90
CA VAL A 269 31.68 -9.53 3.02
C VAL A 269 31.54 -10.37 4.29
N ILE A 270 31.46 -11.69 4.11
CA ILE A 270 31.41 -12.68 5.18
C ILE A 270 32.78 -13.32 5.29
N ASN A 271 33.43 -13.14 6.43
CA ASN A 271 34.69 -13.81 6.75
C ASN A 271 34.43 -14.96 7.70
N PHE A 272 35.14 -16.06 7.48
CA PHE A 272 35.09 -17.26 8.29
C PHE A 272 36.45 -17.52 8.93
N GLU A 273 36.45 -18.33 9.99
CA GLU A 273 37.68 -18.68 10.74
C GLU A 273 38.65 -19.52 9.89
N GLU A 274 38.13 -20.34 8.98
CA GLU A 274 38.90 -21.27 8.15
C GLU A 274 38.35 -21.32 6.71
N ASN A 275 39.08 -21.99 5.81
CA ASN A 275 38.58 -22.25 4.44
C ASN A 275 37.33 -23.13 4.50
N MET A 276 36.28 -22.72 3.80
CA MET A 276 34.98 -23.39 3.86
C MET A 276 34.64 -24.21 2.61
N SER A 277 33.76 -25.17 2.82
CA SER A 277 32.82 -25.63 1.79
C SER A 277 31.46 -25.02 2.08
N TYR A 278 30.76 -24.58 1.05
CA TYR A 278 29.42 -24.00 1.21
C TYR A 278 28.52 -24.32 0.03
N THR A 279 27.22 -24.32 0.28
CA THR A 279 26.18 -24.20 -0.74
C THR A 279 25.33 -22.98 -0.41
N TYR A 280 24.63 -22.44 -1.40
CA TYR A 280 23.71 -21.34 -1.15
C TYR A 280 22.44 -21.50 -1.98
N ASN A 281 21.34 -20.98 -1.46
CA ASN A 281 20.05 -20.97 -2.15
C ASN A 281 19.35 -19.63 -1.88
N PRO A 282 18.82 -18.95 -2.91
CA PRO A 282 17.88 -17.85 -2.73
C PRO A 282 16.67 -18.30 -1.90
N LEU A 283 16.22 -17.44 -0.99
CA LEU A 283 15.01 -17.67 -0.21
C LEU A 283 13.82 -16.99 -0.87
N LYS A 284 12.67 -17.66 -0.84
CA LYS A 284 11.40 -17.09 -1.29
C LYS A 284 10.69 -16.30 -0.19
N THR A 285 10.93 -16.64 1.06
CA THR A 285 10.40 -15.94 2.23
C THR A 285 11.51 -15.21 2.95
N PHE A 286 11.18 -14.04 3.48
CA PHE A 286 12.08 -13.33 4.38
C PHE A 286 12.36 -14.17 5.62
N ASN A 287 13.62 -14.14 6.07
CA ASN A 287 14.05 -14.72 7.34
C ASN A 287 13.80 -16.25 7.50
N ASP A 288 13.59 -16.97 6.39
CA ASP A 288 13.14 -18.39 6.35
C ASP A 288 11.85 -18.62 7.17
N LEU A 289 10.99 -17.61 7.23
CA LEU A 289 9.65 -17.74 7.79
C LEU A 289 8.83 -18.70 6.93
N HIS A 290 7.91 -19.42 7.55
CA HIS A 290 7.24 -20.54 6.89
C HIS A 290 6.54 -20.13 5.60
N HIS A 291 5.77 -19.06 5.64
CA HIS A 291 5.05 -18.52 4.49
C HIS A 291 4.90 -17.00 4.68
N SER A 292 4.37 -16.35 3.65
CA SER A 292 4.14 -14.89 3.64
C SER A 292 2.66 -14.60 3.72
N VAL A 293 2.30 -13.52 4.41
CA VAL A 293 0.93 -13.07 4.58
C VAL A 293 0.85 -11.62 4.14
N THR A 294 -0.17 -11.32 3.35
CA THR A 294 -0.56 -9.96 3.00
C THR A 294 -2.06 -9.80 3.19
N VAL A 295 -2.47 -8.66 3.72
CA VAL A 295 -3.88 -8.28 3.79
C VAL A 295 -4.16 -7.27 2.69
N VAL A 296 -5.18 -7.52 1.90
CA VAL A 296 -5.55 -6.68 0.76
C VAL A 296 -6.76 -5.86 1.16
N GLY A 297 -6.56 -4.55 1.31
CA GLY A 297 -7.65 -3.62 1.59
C GLY A 297 -8.33 -3.20 0.30
N HIS A 298 -9.60 -3.54 0.12
CA HIS A 298 -10.36 -3.27 -1.10
C HIS A 298 -11.15 -1.97 -1.04
N HIS A 299 -11.38 -1.37 -2.22
CA HIS A 299 -12.21 -0.18 -2.41
C HIS A 299 -11.82 0.98 -1.48
N VAL A 300 -10.52 1.21 -1.28
CA VAL A 300 -10.01 2.15 -0.28
C VAL A 300 -10.17 3.57 -0.80
N LYS A 301 -11.19 4.28 -0.27
CA LYS A 301 -11.45 5.70 -0.54
C LYS A 301 -11.01 6.60 0.61
N ASN A 302 -10.77 6.00 1.78
CA ASN A 302 -10.28 6.71 2.96
C ASN A 302 -9.46 5.75 3.83
N LEU A 303 -8.13 5.82 3.73
CA LEU A 303 -7.25 4.93 4.49
C LEU A 303 -7.36 5.12 6.00
N HIS A 304 -7.71 6.31 6.48
CA HIS A 304 -7.89 6.52 7.92
C HIS A 304 -8.99 5.61 8.46
N GLU A 305 -10.12 5.54 7.76
CA GLU A 305 -11.20 4.64 8.15
C GLU A 305 -10.84 3.16 7.91
N TRP A 306 -10.18 2.85 6.79
CA TRP A 306 -9.86 1.47 6.41
C TRP A 306 -8.81 0.81 7.30
N ALA A 307 -7.86 1.59 7.81
CA ALA A 307 -6.79 1.12 8.69
C ALA A 307 -7.13 1.31 10.19
N SER A 308 -8.30 1.87 10.53
CA SER A 308 -8.63 2.27 11.91
C SER A 308 -8.56 1.15 12.96
N ASP A 309 -8.81 -0.09 12.54
CA ASP A 309 -8.77 -1.26 13.42
C ASP A 309 -7.37 -1.94 13.44
N PHE A 310 -6.39 -1.40 12.69
CA PHE A 310 -5.06 -2.01 12.46
C PHE A 310 -3.87 -1.09 12.79
N TYR A 311 -4.07 0.04 13.46
CA TYR A 311 -2.97 0.96 13.78
C TYR A 311 -1.87 0.33 14.63
N ASP A 312 -2.24 -0.49 15.61
CA ASP A 312 -1.30 -1.19 16.48
C ASP A 312 -0.97 -2.62 15.98
N SER A 313 -1.54 -3.02 14.83
CA SER A 313 -1.33 -4.35 14.26
C SER A 313 0.00 -4.39 13.49
N PRO A 314 0.80 -5.47 13.62
CA PRO A 314 1.99 -5.67 12.81
C PRO A 314 1.68 -6.13 11.37
N LEU A 315 0.39 -6.32 11.04
CA LEU A 315 -0.02 -6.75 9.70
C LEU A 315 0.26 -5.66 8.67
N ILE A 316 0.87 -6.10 7.57
CA ILE A 316 1.22 -5.27 6.42
C ILE A 316 0.18 -5.46 5.32
N PHE A 317 -0.21 -4.35 4.70
CA PHE A 317 -1.32 -4.30 3.77
C PHE A 317 -0.92 -3.89 2.36
N THR A 318 -1.60 -4.47 1.39
CA THR A 318 -1.71 -3.94 0.03
C THR A 318 -3.06 -3.21 -0.07
N TRP A 319 -3.06 -1.88 0.00
CA TRP A 319 -4.27 -1.08 -0.10
C TRP A 319 -4.60 -0.78 -1.56
N LEU A 320 -5.73 -1.29 -2.03
CA LEU A 320 -6.27 -1.06 -3.37
C LEU A 320 -7.06 0.25 -3.35
N ILE A 321 -6.38 1.33 -3.71
CA ILE A 321 -6.91 2.69 -3.67
C ILE A 321 -7.90 2.90 -4.81
N GLU A 322 -9.10 3.34 -4.45
CA GLU A 322 -10.08 3.88 -5.37
C GLU A 322 -10.14 5.39 -5.21
N ARG A 323 -9.93 6.10 -6.30
CA ARG A 323 -10.21 7.53 -6.29
C ARG A 323 -11.73 7.73 -6.19
N PRO A 324 -12.22 8.59 -5.27
CA PRO A 324 -13.60 9.01 -5.28
C PRO A 324 -13.95 9.60 -6.66
N ALA A 325 -15.10 9.20 -7.21
CA ALA A 325 -15.61 9.88 -8.40
C ALA A 325 -15.80 11.35 -8.02
N ALA A 326 -15.13 12.27 -8.73
CA ALA A 326 -15.19 13.69 -8.41
C ALA A 326 -16.65 14.09 -8.19
N LEU A 327 -16.96 14.62 -7.01
CA LEU A 327 -18.28 15.17 -6.71
C LEU A 327 -18.59 16.19 -7.81
N GLU A 328 -19.51 15.87 -8.73
CA GLU A 328 -20.01 16.88 -9.65
C GLU A 328 -20.51 18.04 -8.81
N MET A 329 -19.90 19.22 -8.97
CA MET A 329 -20.28 20.39 -8.20
C MET A 329 -21.77 20.64 -8.39
N ASP A 330 -22.56 20.41 -7.32
CA ASP A 330 -24.00 20.61 -7.36
C ASP A 330 -24.29 22.11 -7.48
N TRP A 331 -24.43 22.56 -8.72
CA TRP A 331 -24.75 23.94 -9.10
C TRP A 331 -25.99 24.49 -8.40
N ARG A 332 -26.89 23.64 -7.87
CA ARG A 332 -28.04 24.08 -7.07
C ARG A 332 -27.61 24.81 -5.80
N LEU A 333 -26.53 24.38 -5.14
CA LEU A 333 -26.06 25.00 -3.90
C LEU A 333 -25.57 26.45 -4.12
N PRO A 334 -24.69 26.76 -5.11
CA PRO A 334 -24.37 28.13 -5.50
C PRO A 334 -25.59 28.97 -5.89
N ILE A 335 -26.54 28.41 -6.66
CA ILE A 335 -27.76 29.14 -7.04
C ILE A 335 -28.59 29.50 -5.82
N ILE A 336 -28.82 28.55 -4.91
CA ILE A 336 -29.60 28.79 -3.69
C ILE A 336 -28.90 29.84 -2.83
N ALA A 337 -27.58 29.75 -2.68
CA ALA A 337 -26.79 30.73 -1.95
C ALA A 337 -26.95 32.14 -2.53
N ILE A 338 -26.82 32.31 -3.86
CA ILE A 338 -27.04 33.60 -4.55
C ILE A 338 -28.48 34.07 -4.36
N GLY A 339 -29.46 33.16 -4.48
CA GLY A 339 -30.88 33.45 -4.31
C GLY A 339 -31.21 33.97 -2.92
N VAL A 340 -30.66 33.34 -1.87
CA VAL A 340 -30.80 33.80 -0.48
C VAL A 340 -30.14 35.18 -0.31
N LEU A 341 -28.93 35.36 -0.85
CA LEU A 341 -28.18 36.62 -0.75
C LEU A 341 -28.93 37.83 -1.35
N ILE A 342 -29.72 37.61 -2.41
CA ILE A 342 -30.58 38.62 -3.02
C ILE A 342 -31.92 38.76 -2.28
N ALA A 343 -32.55 37.64 -1.92
CA ALA A 343 -33.87 37.63 -1.32
C ALA A 343 -33.87 38.24 0.08
N THR A 344 -32.87 37.96 0.91
CA THR A 344 -32.78 38.47 2.29
C THR A 344 -32.84 40.01 2.37
N PRO A 345 -31.98 40.79 1.68
CA PRO A 345 -32.04 42.25 1.74
C PRO A 345 -33.33 42.82 1.14
N LEU A 346 -33.88 42.21 0.08
CA LEU A 346 -35.16 42.63 -0.50
C LEU A 346 -36.32 42.42 0.47
N THR A 347 -36.34 41.28 1.17
CA THR A 347 -37.39 40.94 2.14
C THR A 347 -37.31 41.85 3.35
N ILE A 348 -36.11 42.15 3.85
CA ILE A 348 -35.89 43.12 4.94
C ILE A 348 -36.37 44.52 4.51
N LYS A 349 -36.01 44.99 3.31
CA LYS A 349 -36.45 46.29 2.79
C LYS A 349 -37.97 46.36 2.67
N TRP A 350 -38.61 45.28 2.21
CA TRP A 350 -40.05 45.21 2.09
C TRP A 350 -40.75 45.21 3.45
N LEU A 351 -40.24 44.45 4.43
CA LEU A 351 -40.76 44.44 5.80
C LEU A 351 -40.66 45.82 6.46
N VAL A 352 -39.52 46.49 6.35
CA VAL A 352 -39.31 47.85 6.89
C VAL A 352 -40.29 48.85 6.25
N ALA A 353 -40.44 48.85 4.93
CA ALA A 353 -41.36 49.73 4.23
C ALA A 353 -42.85 49.46 4.57
N ARG A 354 -43.19 48.21 4.88
CA ARG A 354 -44.53 47.83 5.33
C ARG A 354 -44.81 48.32 6.75
N ASP A 355 -43.84 48.20 7.65
CA ASP A 355 -43.96 48.66 9.04
C ASP A 355 -44.05 50.19 9.13
N GLU A 356 -43.32 50.93 8.30
CA GLU A 356 -43.43 52.39 8.20
C GLU A 356 -44.85 52.80 7.79
N LYS A 357 -45.42 52.16 6.76
CA LYS A 357 -46.80 52.43 6.32
C LYS A 357 -47.87 52.12 7.37
N LEU A 358 -47.66 51.10 8.19
CA LEU A 358 -48.58 50.72 9.27
C LEU A 358 -48.48 51.66 10.49
N ARG A 359 -47.37 52.39 10.67
CA ARG A 359 -47.22 53.41 11.72
C ARG A 359 -47.75 54.78 11.31
N GLU A 360 -47.91 55.03 10.02
CA GLU A 360 -48.48 56.27 9.47
C GLU A 360 -50.01 56.21 9.24
N SER A 361 -50.63 55.03 9.43
CA SER A 361 -52.09 54.84 9.51
C SER A 361 -52.57 54.75 10.94
#